data_AF-A0A9E7TI59-F1
#
_entry.id   AF-A0A9E7TI59-F1
#
_cell.length_a   1.000
_cell.length_b   1.000
_cell.length_c   1.000
_cell.angle_alpha   90.00
_cell.angle_beta   90.00
_cell.angle_gamma   90.00
#
_symmetry.space_group_name_H-M   'P 1'
#
loop_
_entity.id
_entity.type
_entity.pdbx_description
1 polymer ?
#
loop_
_entity_poly.entity_id
_entity_poly.type
_entity_poly.pdbx_seq_one_letter_code
_entity_poly.pdbx_strand_id
1 'polypeptide(L)' 'MLYGIAYYYIAGMPLIVLIGLITLIFLFMTGTVVMLNKRGYHKIPMKWHFIFGKITVALGIIHGIFGIFVYML' A
#
# COMPACT_ATOMS: atom_id res chain seq x y z
N MET A 1 -21.57 8.55 2.12
CA MET A 1 -20.45 9.11 2.92
C MET A 1 -19.10 8.54 2.48
N LEU A 2 -18.92 7.22 2.43
CA LEU A 2 -17.67 6.56 1.97
C LEU A 2 -17.25 6.92 0.53
N TYR A 3 -18.20 7.00 -0.42
CA TYR A 3 -17.93 7.45 -1.78
C TYR A 3 -17.25 8.84 -1.82
N GLY A 4 -17.78 9.81 -1.07
CA GLY A 4 -17.22 11.16 -1.00
C GLY A 4 -15.83 11.21 -0.36
N ILE A 5 -15.55 10.31 0.59
CA ILE A 5 -14.20 10.17 1.18
C ILE A 5 -13.24 9.54 0.17
N ALA A 6 -13.64 8.48 -0.53
CA ALA A 6 -12.82 7.82 -1.54
C ALA A 6 -12.40 8.78 -2.68
N TYR A 7 -13.31 9.66 -3.09
CA TYR A 7 -13.07 10.70 -4.09
C TYR A 7 -12.67 12.06 -3.51
N TYR A 8 -12.31 12.13 -2.23
CA TYR A 8 -11.73 13.34 -1.67
C TYR A 8 -10.38 13.62 -2.35
N TYR A 9 -10.25 14.78 -2.99
CA TYR A 9 -9.05 15.13 -3.75
C TYR A 9 -7.97 15.68 -2.82
N ILE A 10 -6.79 15.06 -2.88
CA ILE A 10 -5.57 15.54 -2.24
C ILE A 10 -4.51 15.66 -3.32
N ALA A 11 -3.88 16.84 -3.42
CA ALA A 11 -2.85 17.12 -4.44
C ALA A 11 -3.30 16.78 -5.89
N GLY A 12 -4.57 17.00 -6.21
CA GLY A 12 -5.14 16.74 -7.54
C GLY A 12 -5.49 15.27 -7.82
N MET A 13 -5.35 14.36 -6.85
CA MET A 13 -5.71 12.95 -7.00
C MET A 13 -6.77 12.50 -5.98
N PRO A 14 -7.69 11.60 -6.36
CA PRO A 14 -8.61 10.97 -5.41
C PRO A 14 -7.86 10.21 -4.32
N LEU A 15 -8.37 10.27 -3.08
CA LEU A 15 -7.81 9.57 -1.93
C LEU A 15 -7.65 8.06 -2.18
N ILE A 16 -8.63 7.41 -2.84
CA ILE A 16 -8.56 5.99 -3.21
C ILE A 16 -7.33 5.68 -4.08
N VAL A 17 -6.97 6.56 -5.01
CA VAL A 17 -5.80 6.43 -5.89
C VAL A 17 -4.52 6.59 -5.09
N LEU A 18 -4.45 7.60 -4.22
CA LEU A 18 -3.28 7.84 -3.36
C LEU A 18 -2.99 6.65 -2.43
N ILE A 19 -4.02 6.11 -1.78
CA ILE A 19 -3.86 4.93 -0.91
C ILE A 19 -3.41 3.72 -1.73
N GLY A 20 -3.98 3.52 -2.93
CA GLY A 20 -3.54 2.45 -3.83
C GLY A 20 -2.08 2.57 -4.23
N LEU A 21 -1.63 3.78 -4.58
CA LEU A 21 -0.25 4.06 -4.97
C LEU A 21 0.73 3.84 -3.79
N ILE A 22 0.39 4.31 -2.60
CA ILE A 22 1.20 4.06 -1.39
C ILE A 22 1.26 2.56 -1.09
N THR A 23 0.13 1.85 -1.19
CA THR A 23 0.08 0.38 -1.02
C THR A 23 1.04 -0.32 -1.97
N LEU A 24 1.04 0.06 -3.25
CA LEU A 24 1.91 -0.51 -4.28
C LEU A 24 3.40 -0.24 -3.98
N ILE A 25 3.75 0.96 -3.51
CA ILE A 25 5.11 1.29 -3.10
C ILE A 25 5.58 0.37 -1.97
N PHE A 26 4.76 0.20 -0.92
CA PHE A 26 5.11 -0.68 0.20
C PHE A 26 5.20 -2.16 -0.24
N LEU A 27 4.37 -2.59 -1.19
CA LEU A 27 4.47 -3.93 -1.78
C LEU A 27 5.83 -4.13 -2.48
N PHE A 28 6.25 -3.17 -3.30
CA PHE A 28 7.57 -3.23 -3.95
C PHE A 28 8.72 -3.19 -2.95
N MET A 29 8.63 -2.36 -1.91
CA MET A 29 9.62 -2.34 -0.83
C MET A 29 9.70 -3.69 -0.12
N THR A 30 8.55 -4.32 0.17
CA THR A 30 8.46 -5.65 0.79
C THR A 30 9.20 -6.70 -0.03
N GLY A 31 8.99 -6.74 -1.34
CA GLY A 31 9.70 -7.65 -2.25
C GLY A 31 11.19 -7.31 -2.40
N THR A 32 11.52 -6.02 -2.47
CA THR A 32 12.90 -5.52 -2.61
C THR A 32 13.77 -5.95 -1.43
N VAL A 33 13.27 -5.88 -0.20
CA VAL A 33 14.04 -6.31 0.99
C VAL A 33 14.45 -7.78 0.88
N VAL A 34 13.54 -8.67 0.45
CA VAL A 34 13.83 -10.10 0.28
C VAL A 34 14.81 -10.32 -0.86
N MET A 35 14.58 -9.68 -2.01
CA MET A 35 15.46 -9.80 -3.17
C MET A 35 16.89 -9.39 -2.84
N LEU A 36 17.08 -8.25 -2.17
CA LEU A 36 18.40 -7.75 -1.78
C LEU A 36 19.09 -8.68 -0.77
N ASN A 37 18.37 -9.15 0.26
CA ASN A 37 18.93 -10.09 1.23
C ASN A 37 19.32 -11.42 0.59
N LYS A 38 18.52 -11.96 -0.35
CA LYS A 38 18.86 -13.17 -1.11
C LYS A 38 20.09 -13.01 -2.01
N ARG A 39 20.40 -11.77 -2.42
CA ARG A 39 21.60 -11.43 -3.21
C ARG A 39 22.82 -11.07 -2.34
N GLY A 40 22.74 -11.23 -1.01
CA GLY A 40 23.82 -10.93 -0.08
C GLY A 40 23.91 -9.46 0.36
N TYR A 41 22.99 -8.60 -0.07
CA TYR A 41 22.94 -7.20 0.35
C TYR A 41 22.17 -7.06 1.67
N HIS A 42 22.87 -7.19 2.79
CA HIS A 42 22.29 -7.21 4.15
C HIS A 42 22.14 -5.84 4.83
N LYS A 43 22.34 -4.72 4.09
CA LYS A 43 22.20 -3.36 4.64
C LYS A 43 20.80 -3.10 5.21
N ILE A 44 19.77 -3.74 4.66
CA ILE A 44 18.39 -3.66 5.15
C ILE A 44 18.04 -4.99 5.81
N PRO A 45 17.90 -5.05 7.15
CA PRO A 45 17.60 -6.29 7.84
C PRO A 45 16.23 -6.87 7.46
N MET A 46 16.10 -8.20 7.48
CA MET A 46 14.87 -8.92 7.12
C MET A 46 13.63 -8.51 7.94
N LYS A 47 13.80 -7.92 9.14
CA LYS A 47 12.68 -7.35 9.92
C LYS A 47 11.86 -6.33 9.14
N TRP A 48 12.50 -5.58 8.24
CA TRP A 48 11.83 -4.57 7.42
C TRP A 48 10.87 -5.18 6.39
N HIS A 49 11.13 -6.40 5.89
CA HIS A 49 10.18 -7.12 5.04
C HIS A 49 8.85 -7.32 5.77
N PHE A 50 8.90 -7.79 7.03
CA PHE A 50 7.69 -8.01 7.82
C PHE A 50 6.99 -6.69 8.18
N ILE A 51 7.74 -5.63 8.48
CA ILE A 51 7.16 -4.31 8.76
C ILE A 51 6.44 -3.76 7.51
N PHE A 52 7.11 -3.74 6.36
CA PHE A 52 6.49 -3.28 5.10
C PHE A 52 5.32 -4.15 4.69
N GLY A 53 5.40 -5.47 4.87
CA GLY A 53 4.30 -6.38 4.61
C GLY A 53 3.06 -6.08 5.45
N LYS A 54 3.23 -5.84 6.76
CA LYS A 54 2.11 -5.45 7.66
C LYS A 54 1.45 -4.14 7.22
N ILE A 55 2.26 -3.14 6.87
CA ILE A 55 1.75 -1.85 6.37
C ILE A 55 1.00 -2.04 5.04
N THR A 56 1.57 -2.84 4.12
CA THR A 56 0.95 -3.16 2.83
C THR A 56 -0.42 -3.81 3.02
N VAL A 57 -0.54 -4.79 3.92
CA VAL A 57 -1.82 -5.47 4.20
C VAL A 57 -2.83 -4.51 4.77
N ALA A 58 -2.44 -3.68 5.76
CA ALA A 58 -3.35 -2.70 6.35
C ALA A 58 -3.87 -1.69 5.31
N LEU A 59 -2.98 -1.13 4.48
CA LEU A 59 -3.38 -0.19 3.43
C LEU A 59 -4.19 -0.87 2.32
N GLY A 60 -3.86 -2.11 1.95
CA GLY A 60 -4.58 -2.89 0.97
C GLY A 60 -6.01 -3.20 1.38
N ILE A 61 -6.26 -3.47 2.67
CA ILE A 61 -7.61 -3.62 3.22
C ILE A 61 -8.39 -2.31 3.09
N ILE A 62 -7.78 -1.17 3.46
CA ILE A 62 -8.43 0.15 3.35
C ILE A 62 -8.74 0.48 1.88
N HIS A 63 -7.78 0.28 0.98
CA HIS A 63 -7.96 0.49 -0.46
C HIS A 63 -9.05 -0.42 -1.04
N GLY A 64 -9.06 -1.70 -0.65
CA GLY A 64 -10.06 -2.67 -1.07
C GLY A 64 -11.46 -2.30 -0.59
N ILE A 65 -11.61 -1.86 0.66
CA ILE A 65 -12.88 -1.34 1.19
C ILE A 65 -13.33 -0.14 0.34
N PHE A 66 -12.46 0.84 0.08
CA PHE A 66 -12.83 1.97 -0.78
C PHE A 66 -13.25 1.54 -2.17
N GLY A 67 -12.54 0.59 -2.80
CA GLY A 67 -12.91 0.06 -4.10
C GLY A 67 -14.28 -0.62 -4.10
N ILE A 68 -14.51 -1.56 -3.18
CA ILE A 68 -15.79 -2.27 -3.06
C ILE A 68 -16.95 -1.28 -2.87
N PHE A 69 -16.80 -0.34 -1.94
CA PHE A 69 -17.86 0.61 -1.61
C PHE A 69 -18.08 1.69 -2.68
N VAL A 70 -17.11 1.93 -3.56
CA VAL A 70 -17.29 2.85 -4.71
C VAL A 70 -17.99 2.15 -5.88
N TYR A 71 -17.80 0.85 -6.06
CA TYR A 71 -18.41 0.09 -7.16
C TYR A 71 -19.77 -0.51 -6.81
N MET A 72 -20.05 -0.79 -5.53
CA MET A 72 -21.30 -1.43 -5.10
C MET A 72 -22.38 -0.45 -4.61
N LEU A 73 -22.05 0.83 -4.38
CA LEU A 73 -22.94 1.87 -3.85
C LEU A 73 -22.75 3.18 -4.61
#